data_AF-A0A1F8MR16-F1
#
_entry.id   AF-A0A1F8MR16-F1
#
_cell.length_a   1.000
_cell.length_b   1.000
_cell.length_c   1.000
_cell.angle_alpha   90.00
_cell.angle_beta   90.00
_cell.angle_gamma   90.00
#
_symmetry.space_group_name_H-M   'P 1'
#
loop_
_entity.id
_entity.type
_entity.pdbx_description
1 polymer ?
#
loop_
_entity_poly.entity_id
_entity_poly.type
_entity_poly.pdbx_seq_one_letter_code
_entity_poly.pdbx_strand_id
1 'polypeptide(L)' 'MFKLIRQEGVKRELPLVVTTVKAFSENKVRIKAGKVIDSSGKPIKAYSLTREINKIVKAV' A
#
# COMPACT_ATOMS: atom_id res chain seq x y z
N MET A 1 -2.09 -25.62 -10.94
CA MET A 1 -3.04 -24.49 -10.86
C MET A 1 -2.60 -23.40 -9.87
N PHE A 2 -2.35 -23.67 -8.59
CA PHE A 2 -2.07 -22.62 -7.60
C PHE A 2 -0.69 -21.93 -7.66
N LYS A 3 0.30 -22.52 -8.34
CA LYS A 3 1.66 -21.98 -8.41
C LYS A 3 1.71 -20.60 -9.07
N LEU A 4 1.03 -20.42 -10.21
CA LEU A 4 0.95 -19.13 -10.90
C LEU A 4 0.22 -18.07 -10.07
N ILE A 5 -0.89 -18.44 -9.41
CA ILE A 5 -1.62 -17.52 -8.52
C ILE A 5 -0.71 -17.01 -7.40
N ARG A 6 0.09 -17.89 -6.79
CA ARG A 6 1.06 -17.50 -5.75
C ARG A 6 2.17 -16.63 -6.30
N GLN A 7 2.69 -16.93 -7.48
CA GLN A 7 3.72 -16.10 -8.13
C GLN A 7 3.21 -14.68 -8.41
N GLU A 8 2.01 -14.55 -8.97
CA GLU A 8 1.40 -13.25 -9.24
C GLU A 8 0.98 -12.51 -7.96
N GLY A 9 0.54 -13.24 -6.93
CA GLY A 9 0.25 -12.68 -5.61
C GLY A 9 1.49 -12.06 -4.97
N VAL A 10 2.60 -12.80 -4.93
CA VAL A 10 3.87 -12.34 -4.33
C VAL A 10 4.41 -11.10 -5.02
N LYS A 11 4.33 -11.04 -6.36
CA LYS A 11 4.75 -9.85 -7.13
C LYS A 11 4.02 -8.57 -6.69
N ARG A 12 2.77 -8.69 -6.24
CA ARG A 12 1.95 -7.55 -5.81
C ARG A 12 2.05 -7.27 -4.31
N GLU A 13 2.13 -8.32 -3.49
CA GLU A 13 2.15 -8.20 -2.02
C GLU A 13 3.44 -7.57 -1.51
N LEU A 14 4.60 -7.95 -2.05
CA LEU A 14 5.89 -7.40 -1.59
C LEU A 14 5.98 -5.87 -1.81
N PRO A 15 5.71 -5.32 -3.01
CA PRO A 15 5.67 -3.88 -3.20
C PRO A 15 4.63 -3.18 -2.33
N LEU A 16 3.46 -3.81 -2.10
CA LEU A 16 2.41 -3.23 -1.27
C LEU A 16 2.85 -3.07 0.18
N VAL A 17 3.52 -4.07 0.76
CA VAL A 17 4.05 -3.97 2.13
C VAL A 17 5.10 -2.86 2.21
N VAL A 18 6.07 -2.84 1.30
CA VAL A 18 7.16 -1.85 1.30
C VAL A 18 6.63 -0.43 1.15
N THR A 19 5.72 -0.18 0.20
CA THR A 19 5.12 1.15 -0.01
C THR A 19 4.21 1.56 1.15
N THR A 20 3.53 0.61 1.80
CA THR A 20 2.73 0.89 3.00
C THR A 20 3.63 1.39 4.13
N VAL A 21 4.73 0.68 4.41
CA VAL A 21 5.72 1.12 5.42
C VAL A 21 6.31 2.48 5.05
N LYS A 22 6.63 2.69 3.79
CA LYS A 22 7.13 3.98 3.28
C LYS A 22 6.12 5.12 3.50
N ALA A 23 4.83 4.89 3.24
CA ALA A 23 3.78 5.89 3.44
C ALA A 23 3.64 6.29 4.92
N PHE A 24 3.85 5.35 5.84
CA PHE A 24 3.92 5.66 7.28
C PHE A 24 5.19 6.44 7.64
N SER A 25 6.35 6.02 7.13
CA SER A 25 7.64 6.68 7.40
C SER A 25 7.66 8.12 6.88
N GLU A 26 7.06 8.38 5.71
CA GLU A 26 6.98 9.71 5.10
C GLU A 26 5.85 10.58 5.67
N ASN A 27 5.17 10.15 6.73
CA ASN A 27 4.00 10.83 7.32
C ASN A 27 2.84 11.11 6.32
N LYS A 28 2.81 10.41 5.18
CA LYS A 28 1.70 10.47 4.23
C LYS A 28 0.42 9.92 4.83
N VAL A 29 0.54 8.89 5.66
CA VAL A 29 -0.58 8.31 6.39
C VAL A 29 -0.18 8.05 7.84
N ARG A 30 -1.12 8.25 8.77
CA ARG A 30 -0.93 8.02 10.21
C ARG A 30 -2.17 7.38 10.80
N ILE A 31 -2.02 6.72 11.94
CA ILE A 31 -3.14 6.17 12.71
C ILE A 31 -3.26 6.99 14.00
N LYS A 32 -4.43 7.58 14.24
CA LYS A 32 -4.73 8.35 15.46
C LYS A 32 -6.10 7.95 16.00
N ALA A 33 -6.15 7.53 17.27
CA ALA A 33 -7.37 7.08 17.93
C ALA A 33 -8.17 6.03 17.13
N GLY A 34 -7.47 5.04 16.57
CA GLY A 34 -8.07 3.97 15.76
C GLY A 34 -8.55 4.40 14.36
N LYS A 35 -8.32 5.66 13.96
CA LYS A 35 -8.67 6.18 12.64
C LYS A 35 -7.43 6.43 11.81
N VAL A 36 -7.52 6.15 10.52
CA VAL A 36 -6.48 6.51 9.55
C VAL A 36 -6.64 8.00 9.21
N ILE A 37 -5.56 8.77 9.31
CA ILE A 37 -5.50 10.18 8.95
C ILE A 37 -4.44 10.39 7.87
N ASP A 38 -4.69 11.33 6.97
CA ASP A 38 -3.72 11.77 5.96
C ASP A 38 -2.68 12.73 6.59
N SER A 39 -1.63 13.02 5.84
CA SER A 39 -0.62 14.06 6.07
C SER A 39 -1.21 15.39 6.56
N SER A 40 -2.35 15.81 6.01
CA SER A 40 -3.09 17.04 6.38
C SER A 40 -3.93 16.92 7.66
N GLY A 41 -3.86 15.78 8.37
CA GLY A 41 -4.62 15.54 9.61
C GLY A 41 -6.10 15.20 9.40
N LYS A 42 -6.57 15.10 8.15
CA LYS A 42 -7.94 14.72 7.84
C LYS A 42 -8.13 13.21 7.97
N PRO A 43 -9.18 12.74 8.66
CA PRO A 43 -9.52 11.32 8.70
C PRO A 43 -9.93 10.83 7.32
N ILE A 44 -9.37 9.70 6.91
CA ILE A 44 -9.68 9.04 5.64
C ILE A 44 -10.24 7.65 5.90
N LYS A 45 -11.23 7.26 5.09
CA LYS A 45 -11.87 5.94 5.20
C LYS A 45 -10.94 4.81 4.74
N ALA A 46 -10.15 5.07 3.70
CA ALA A 46 -9.20 4.11 3.14
C ALA A 46 -8.05 4.85 2.46
N TYR A 47 -6.85 4.28 2.56
CA TYR A 47 -5.67 4.72 1.81
C TYR A 47 -5.36 3.68 0.73
N SER A 48 -5.59 4.02 -0.54
CA SER A 48 -5.44 3.08 -1.65
C SER A 48 -4.13 3.29 -2.40
N LEU A 49 -3.23 2.32 -2.27
CA LEU A 49 -1.96 2.27 -3.02
C LEU A 49 -2.10 1.57 -4.38
N THR A 50 -3.29 1.12 -4.76
CA THR A 50 -3.53 0.28 -5.96
C THR A 50 -2.90 0.85 -7.23
N ARG A 51 -3.03 2.17 -7.47
CA ARG A 51 -2.45 2.81 -8.67
C ARG A 51 -0.92 2.78 -8.67
N GLU A 52 -0.31 2.98 -7.50
CA GLU A 52 1.14 2.97 -7.35
C GLU A 52 1.70 1.56 -7.52
N ILE A 53 1.07 0.56 -6.87
CA ILE A 53 1.44 -0.84 -7.02
C ILE A 53 1.30 -1.32 -8.47
N ASN A 54 0.20 -0.96 -9.14
CA ASN A 54 0.02 -1.34 -10.55
C ASN A 54 1.11 -0.74 -11.47
N LYS A 55 1.69 0.42 -11.13
CA LYS A 55 2.82 0.98 -11.86
C LYS A 55 4.10 0.20 -11.58
N ILE A 56 4.36 -0.13 -10.31
CA ILE A 56 5.54 -0.90 -9.91
C ILE A 56 5.52 -2.30 -10.53
N VAL A 57 4.38 -3.01 -10.43
CA VAL A 57 4.23 -4.37 -10.97
C VAL A 57 4.30 -4.40 -12.50
N LYS A 58 3.88 -3.33 -13.20
CA LYS A 58 4.06 -3.22 -14.66
C LYS A 58 5.48 -2.89 -15.10
N ALA A 59 6.32 -2.39 -14.19
CA ALA A 59 7.71 -2.05 -14.45
C ALA A 59 8.68 -3.21 -14.19
N VAL A 60 8.18 -4.34 -13.69
CA VAL A 60 8.91 -5.59 -13.38
C VAL A 60 8.50 -6.66 -14.39
#